data_AF-A0Y7F8-F1
#
_entry.id   AF-A0Y7F8-F1
#
_cell.length_a   1.000
_cell.length_b   1.000
_cell.length_c   1.000
_cell.angle_alpha   90.00
_cell.angle_beta   90.00
_cell.angle_gamma   90.00
#
_symmetry.space_group_name_H-M   'P 1'
#
loop_
_entity.id
_entity.type
_entity.pdbx_description
1 polymer ?
#
loop_
_entity_poly.entity_id
_entity_poly.type
_entity_poly.pdbx_seq_one_letter_code
_entity_poly.pdbx_strand_id
1 'polypeptide(L)'
;DIHDEQMLSNIASIYLDVISPMGPRIQVTGTPSVLQQPMTQHKVRALLLSGIRSAVLWRQVGGKRRHLIFGRKKMVEQAKIILARI
;
A
#
# COMPACT_ATOMS: atom_id res chain seq x y z
N ASP A 1 -14.28 5.37 14.28
CA ASP A 1 -13.01 4.62 14.27
C ASP A 1 -12.42 4.63 12.85
N ILE A 2 -11.11 4.47 12.69
CA ILE A 2 -10.46 4.44 11.36
C ILE A 2 -10.84 3.19 10.54
N HIS A 3 -11.32 2.15 11.23
CA HIS A 3 -11.77 0.91 10.63
C HIS A 3 -13.26 0.91 10.27
N ASP A 4 -13.98 2.00 10.55
CA ASP A 4 -15.38 2.13 10.17
C ASP A 4 -15.54 2.15 8.65
N GLU A 5 -16.65 1.58 8.16
CA GLU A 5 -16.96 1.46 6.74
C GLU A 5 -16.90 2.80 6.01
N GLN A 6 -17.49 3.84 6.61
CA GLN A 6 -17.50 5.18 6.03
C GLN A 6 -16.09 5.74 5.88
N MET A 7 -15.22 5.52 6.89
CA MET A 7 -13.84 6.01 6.85
C MET A 7 -13.05 5.29 5.77
N LEU A 8 -13.18 3.97 5.67
CA LEU A 8 -12.56 3.17 4.61
C LEU A 8 -13.05 3.59 3.22
N SER A 9 -14.33 3.88 3.07
CA SER A 9 -14.91 4.38 1.82
C SER A 9 -14.33 5.74 1.41
N ASN A 10 -14.18 6.67 2.36
CA ASN A 10 -13.56 7.98 2.12
C ASN A 10 -12.10 7.83 1.65
N ILE A 11 -11.29 7.01 2.34
CA ILE A 11 -9.90 6.75 1.97
C ILE A 11 -9.81 6.07 0.60
N ALA A 12 -10.69 5.10 0.33
CA ALA A 12 -10.76 4.41 -0.95
C ALA A 12 -11.11 5.36 -2.11
N SER A 13 -11.96 6.35 -1.85
CA SER A 13 -12.35 7.37 -2.84
C SER A 13 -11.16 8.26 -3.20
N ILE A 14 -10.34 8.68 -2.22
CA ILE A 14 -9.10 9.42 -2.49
C ILE A 14 -8.17 8.65 -3.43
N TYR A 15 -7.98 7.34 -3.19
CA TYR A 15 -7.20 6.50 -4.09
C TYR A 15 -7.81 6.44 -5.50
N LEU A 16 -9.12 6.25 -5.59
CA LEU A 16 -9.84 6.15 -6.86
C LEU A 16 -9.75 7.44 -7.68
N ASP A 17 -9.90 8.60 -7.03
CA ASP A 17 -10.03 9.88 -7.70
C ASP A 17 -8.67 10.49 -8.05
N VAL A 18 -7.68 10.30 -7.18
CA VAL A 18 -6.37 10.98 -7.32
C VAL A 18 -5.30 10.07 -7.89
N ILE A 19 -5.23 8.80 -7.46
CA ILE A 19 -4.08 7.93 -7.76
C ILE A 19 -4.37 7.00 -8.92
N SER A 20 -5.54 6.35 -8.92
CA SER A 20 -5.96 5.39 -9.94
C SER A 20 -5.91 5.95 -11.38
N PRO A 21 -6.24 7.22 -11.67
CA PRO A 21 -6.19 7.76 -13.04
C PRO A 21 -4.80 8.05 -13.56
N MET A 22 -3.77 8.09 -12.71
CA MET A 22 -2.40 8.49 -13.09
C MET A 22 -1.64 7.42 -13.89
N GLY A 23 -2.21 6.22 -14.07
CA GLY A 23 -1.57 5.13 -14.81
C GLY A 23 -2.44 3.88 -14.93
N PRO A 24 -1.87 2.78 -15.42
CA PRO A 24 -2.57 1.51 -15.50
C PRO A 24 -3.04 1.04 -14.13
N ARG A 25 -4.27 0.51 -14.06
CA ARG A 25 -4.82 0.02 -12.79
C ARG A 25 -4.02 -1.18 -12.29
N ILE A 26 -3.72 -1.18 -11.00
CA ILE A 26 -3.13 -2.32 -10.30
C ILE A 26 -4.13 -3.48 -10.35
N GLN A 27 -3.73 -4.61 -10.92
CA GLN A 27 -4.57 -5.79 -10.96
C GLN A 27 -4.52 -6.53 -9.63
N VAL A 28 -5.70 -6.68 -9.01
CA VAL A 28 -5.87 -7.41 -7.75
C VAL A 28 -6.62 -8.69 -8.08
N THR A 29 -5.94 -9.82 -7.90
CA THR A 29 -6.47 -11.17 -8.20
C THR A 29 -6.78 -11.92 -6.92
N GLY A 30 -7.83 -12.74 -6.94
CA GLY A 30 -8.27 -13.52 -5.79
C GLY A 30 -9.63 -14.13 -6.04
N THR A 31 -10.30 -14.59 -4.98
CA THR A 31 -11.65 -15.17 -5.06
C THR A 31 -12.66 -14.12 -5.52
N PRO A 32 -13.33 -14.29 -6.68
CA PRO A 32 -14.22 -13.27 -7.25
C PRO A 32 -15.37 -12.86 -6.32
N SER A 33 -15.98 -13.82 -5.62
CA SER A 33 -17.09 -13.56 -4.69
C SER A 33 -16.69 -12.62 -3.55
N VAL A 34 -15.43 -12.68 -3.09
CA VAL A 34 -14.90 -11.81 -2.03
C VAL A 34 -14.54 -10.44 -2.61
N LEU A 35 -13.95 -10.40 -3.80
CA LEU A 35 -13.56 -9.16 -4.46
C LEU A 35 -14.76 -8.34 -4.94
N GLN A 36 -15.91 -8.96 -5.20
CA GLN A 36 -17.14 -8.22 -5.55
C GLN A 36 -17.75 -7.48 -4.35
N GLN A 37 -17.39 -7.83 -3.12
CA GLN A 37 -17.93 -7.18 -1.93
C GLN A 37 -17.43 -5.72 -1.84
N PRO A 38 -18.33 -4.71 -1.71
CA PRO A 38 -17.95 -3.30 -1.67
C PRO A 38 -16.95 -2.97 -0.55
N MET A 39 -17.19 -3.51 0.65
CA MET A 39 -16.29 -3.35 1.79
C MET A 39 -14.86 -3.82 1.48
N THR A 40 -14.72 -4.97 0.83
CA THR A 40 -13.42 -5.51 0.44
C THR A 40 -12.74 -4.59 -0.58
N GLN A 41 -13.48 -4.07 -1.55
CA GLN A 41 -12.96 -3.09 -2.51
C GLN A 41 -12.45 -1.82 -1.82
N HIS A 42 -13.19 -1.30 -0.83
CA HIS A 42 -12.76 -0.12 -0.06
C HIS A 42 -11.48 -0.41 0.73
N LYS A 43 -11.42 -1.55 1.43
CA LYS A 43 -10.20 -1.98 2.14
C LYS A 43 -9.00 -2.11 1.22
N VAL A 44 -9.16 -2.74 0.07
CA VAL A 44 -8.09 -2.90 -0.93
C VAL A 44 -7.57 -1.53 -1.37
N ARG A 45 -8.45 -0.60 -1.76
CA ARG A 45 -8.05 0.74 -2.21
C ARG A 45 -7.39 1.55 -1.09
N ALA A 46 -7.91 1.46 0.13
CA ALA A 46 -7.29 2.10 1.29
C ALA A 46 -5.88 1.58 1.56
N LEU A 47 -5.64 0.26 1.42
CA LEU A 47 -4.30 -0.34 1.54
C LEU A 47 -3.38 0.04 0.38
N LEU A 48 -3.89 0.19 -0.84
CA LEU A 48 -3.09 0.68 -1.96
C LEU A 48 -2.64 2.13 -1.71
N LEU A 49 -3.51 2.98 -1.16
CA LEU A 49 -3.15 4.34 -0.77
C LEU A 49 -2.06 4.36 0.32
N SER A 50 -2.14 3.50 1.33
CA SER A 50 -1.11 3.40 2.37
C SER A 50 0.24 2.92 1.81
N GLY A 51 0.22 2.01 0.83
CA GLY A 51 1.40 1.60 0.07
C GLY A 51 2.05 2.78 -0.68
N ILE A 52 1.25 3.60 -1.37
CA ILE A 52 1.73 4.81 -2.04
C ILE A 52 2.32 5.79 -1.04
N ARG A 53 1.67 6.03 0.09
CA ARG A 53 2.20 6.90 1.16
C ARG A 53 3.54 6.40 1.71
N SER A 54 3.72 5.08 1.78
CA SER A 54 4.98 4.45 2.19
C SER A 54 6.07 4.61 1.12
N ALA A 55 5.70 4.52 -0.16
CA ALA A 55 6.62 4.80 -1.27
C ALA A 55 7.05 6.28 -1.33
N VAL A 56 6.13 7.20 -1.02
CA VAL A 56 6.44 8.64 -0.87
C VAL A 56 7.40 8.85 0.30
N LEU A 57 7.14 8.25 1.47
CA LEU A 57 8.03 8.31 2.63
C LEU A 57 9.43 7.86 2.27
N TRP A 58 9.54 6.72 1.58
CA TRP A 58 10.81 6.17 1.15
C TRP A 58 11.61 7.18 0.33
N ARG A 59 10.98 7.90 -0.62
CA ARG A 59 11.66 8.96 -1.37
C ARG A 59 12.02 10.16 -0.50
N GLN A 60 11.14 10.56 0.42
CA GLN A 60 11.36 11.68 1.35
C GLN A 60 12.58 11.45 2.24
N VAL A 61 12.81 10.21 2.69
CA VAL A 61 13.99 9.83 3.49
C VAL A 61 15.22 9.49 2.63
N GLY A 62 15.23 9.86 1.35
CA GLY A 62 16.38 9.69 0.43
C GLY A 62 16.44 8.34 -0.30
N GLY A 63 15.41 7.52 -0.21
CA GLY A 63 15.24 6.26 -0.93
C GLY A 63 15.21 6.43 -2.45
N LYS A 64 15.90 5.53 -3.17
CA LYS A 64 16.04 5.53 -4.64
C LYS A 64 16.02 4.11 -5.15
N ARG A 65 15.58 3.89 -6.39
CA ARG A 65 15.45 2.52 -6.98
C ARG A 65 16.72 1.69 -6.84
N ARG A 66 17.89 2.31 -7.06
CA ARG A 66 19.21 1.67 -6.87
C ARG A 66 19.47 1.18 -5.45
N HIS A 67 18.92 1.81 -4.42
CA HIS A 67 19.08 1.36 -3.03
C HIS A 67 18.38 0.03 -2.79
N LEU A 68 17.28 -0.25 -3.50
CA LEU A 68 16.62 -1.56 -3.42
C LEU A 68 17.46 -2.63 -4.12
N ILE A 69 18.04 -2.31 -5.28
CA ILE A 69 18.83 -3.24 -6.10
C ILE A 69 20.14 -3.60 -5.40
N PHE A 70 20.92 -2.61 -4.94
CA PHE A 70 22.23 -2.82 -4.33
C PHE A 70 22.17 -3.00 -2.80
N GLY A 71 21.10 -2.57 -2.14
CA GLY A 71 20.95 -2.60 -0.69
C GLY A 71 20.08 -3.73 -0.14
N ARG A 72 19.58 -4.65 -0.99
CA ARG A 72 18.64 -5.72 -0.61
C ARG A 72 19.08 -6.50 0.62
N LYS A 73 20.34 -6.95 0.66
CA LYS A 73 20.88 -7.74 1.80
C LYS A 73 20.79 -6.96 3.12
N LYS A 74 21.20 -5.69 3.11
CA LYS A 74 21.16 -4.83 4.30
C LYS A 74 19.72 -4.57 4.76
N MET A 75 18.80 -4.35 3.82
CA MET A 75 17.37 -4.13 4.14
C MET A 75 16.74 -5.36 4.81
N VAL A 76 17.01 -6.56 4.28
CA VAL A 76 16.50 -7.82 4.87
C VAL A 76 17.08 -8.04 6.27
N GLU A 77 18.37 -7.77 6.46
CA GLU A 77 19.01 -7.92 7.77
C GLU A 77 18.40 -6.97 8.81
N GLN A 78 18.23 -5.70 8.45
CA GLN A 78 17.57 -4.73 9.34
C GLN A 78 16.13 -5.13 9.66
N ALA A 79 15.37 -5.64 8.68
CA ALA A 79 14.02 -6.13 8.92
C ALA A 79 13.97 -7.29 9.91
N LYS A 80 14.93 -8.24 9.83
CA LYS A 80 15.05 -9.34 10.80
C LYS A 80 15.42 -8.85 12.20
N ILE A 81 16.34 -7.90 12.31
CA ILE A 81 16.72 -7.28 13.59
C ILE A 81 15.52 -6.59 14.24
N ILE A 82 14.73 -5.84 13.47
CA ILE A 82 13.53 -5.19 13.98
C ILE A 82 12.49 -6.22 14.40
N LEU A 83 12.25 -7.26 13.60
CA LEU A 83 11.31 -8.33 13.93
C LEU A 83 11.68 -9.07 15.22
N ALA A 84 12.97 -9.30 15.47
CA ALA A 84 13.45 -9.97 16.68
C ALA A 84 13.37 -9.08 17.95
N ARG A 85 13.12 -7.77 17.79
CA ARG A 85 12.96 -6.82 18.91
C ARG A 85 11.50 -6.62 19.32
N ILE A 86 10.56 -7.08 18.50
CA ILE A 86 9.12 -7.09 18.79
C ILE A 86 8.83 -8.38 19.57
#